data_AF-A0A529P2T5-F1
#
_entry.id   AF-A0A529P2T5-F1
#
_cell.length_a   1.000
_cell.length_b   1.000
_cell.length_c   1.000
_cell.angle_alpha   90.00
_cell.angle_beta   90.00
_cell.angle_gamma   90.00
#
_symmetry.space_group_name_H-M   'P 1'
#
loop_
_entity.id
_entity.type
_entity.pdbx_description
1 polymer ?
#
loop_
_entity_poly.entity_id
_entity_poly.type
_entity_poly.pdbx_seq_one_letter_code
_entity_poly.pdbx_strand_id
1 'polypeptide(L)' 'MTFRIKPAMLKMAAAAWLLGATGAMADTTLEFTQWWEPELPAGSLRKIMDEFEAANPGIKVTLVSGPYAT' A
#
# COMPACT_ATOMS: atom_id res chain seq x y z
N MET A 1 -21.59 -0.46 -41.91
CA MET A 1 -21.34 0.86 -41.27
C MET A 1 -19.99 0.77 -40.56
N THR A 2 -18.90 1.16 -41.22
CA THR A 2 -17.54 0.99 -40.67
C THR A 2 -17.21 2.17 -39.77
N PHE A 3 -17.24 1.95 -38.45
CA PHE A 3 -16.78 2.96 -37.49
C PHE A 3 -15.25 3.07 -37.57
N ARG A 4 -14.75 4.18 -38.09
CA ARG A 4 -13.30 4.50 -38.09
C ARG A 4 -12.98 5.36 -36.89
N ILE A 5 -12.47 4.73 -35.82
CA ILE A 5 -12.01 5.43 -34.62
C ILE A 5 -10.83 6.32 -35.01
N LYS A 6 -10.96 7.64 -34.82
CA LYS A 6 -9.91 8.60 -35.13
C LYS A 6 -8.78 8.46 -34.09
N PRO A 7 -7.49 8.56 -34.48
CA PRO A 7 -6.36 8.44 -33.54
C PRO A 7 -6.42 9.47 -32.40
N ALA A 8 -7.07 10.63 -32.61
CA ALA A 8 -7.32 11.62 -31.57
C ALA A 8 -8.29 11.11 -30.48
N MET A 9 -9.27 10.30 -30.84
CA MET A 9 -10.22 9.68 -29.89
C MET A 9 -9.53 8.64 -29.00
N LEU A 10 -8.58 7.88 -29.55
CA LEU A 10 -7.80 6.92 -28.80
C LEU A 10 -6.90 7.61 -27.76
N LYS A 11 -6.30 8.76 -28.12
CA LYS A 11 -5.49 9.58 -27.21
C LYS A 11 -6.32 10.20 -26.08
N MET A 12 -7.53 10.65 -26.37
CA MET A 12 -8.46 11.20 -25.37
C MET A 12 -8.93 10.13 -24.37
N ALA A 13 -9.25 8.93 -24.85
CA ALA A 13 -9.61 7.81 -23.97
C ALA A 13 -8.46 7.42 -23.03
N ALA A 14 -7.23 7.38 -23.56
CA ALA A 14 -6.04 7.12 -22.74
C ALA A 14 -5.81 8.21 -21.67
N ALA A 15 -5.99 9.49 -22.02
CA ALA A 15 -5.87 10.59 -21.07
C ALA A 15 -6.93 10.53 -19.96
N ALA A 16 -8.19 10.22 -20.31
CA ALA A 16 -9.27 10.05 -19.34
C ALA A 16 -9.02 8.87 -18.39
N TRP A 17 -8.44 7.78 -18.89
CA TRP A 17 -8.07 6.62 -18.08
C TRP A 17 -6.90 6.93 -17.12
N LEU A 18 -5.90 7.69 -17.59
CA LEU A 18 -4.78 8.16 -16.77
C LEU A 18 -5.21 9.13 -15.67
N LEU A 19 -6.18 10.00 -15.94
CA LEU A 19 -6.74 10.95 -14.97
C LEU A 19 -7.65 10.28 -13.92
N GLY A 20 -8.29 9.16 -14.27
CA GLY A 20 -9.13 8.39 -13.33
C GLY A 20 -8.34 7.45 -12.41
N ALA A 21 -7.07 7.18 -12.71
CA ALA A 21 -6.23 6.26 -11.96
C ALA A 21 -5.51 6.90 -10.76
N THR A 22 -5.59 8.22 -10.59
CA THR A 22 -5.02 8.91 -9.42
C THR A 22 -6.04 8.90 -8.27
N GLY A 23 -6.29 7.73 -7.70
CA GLY A 23 -6.92 7.63 -6.39
C GLY A 23 -5.98 8.24 -5.35
N ALA A 24 -6.46 9.23 -4.58
CA ALA A 24 -5.72 9.76 -3.44
C ALA A 24 -5.54 8.64 -2.41
N MET A 25 -4.39 7.98 -2.44
CA MET A 25 -4.01 7.01 -1.42
C MET A 25 -3.46 7.83 -0.26
N ALA A 26 -4.32 8.13 0.72
CA ALA A 26 -3.85 8.73 1.96
C ALA A 26 -2.95 7.71 2.69
N ASP A 27 -1.74 8.12 3.03
CA ASP A 27 -0.83 7.26 3.79
C ASP A 27 -1.51 6.84 5.09
N THR A 28 -1.53 5.53 5.35
CA THR A 28 -2.18 4.92 6.52
C THR A 28 -1.12 4.29 7.41
N THR A 29 -1.10 4.64 8.69
CA THR A 29 -0.22 4.00 9.68
C THR A 29 -1.03 3.06 10.56
N LEU A 30 -0.63 1.81 10.62
CA LEU A 30 -1.21 0.76 11.45
C LEU A 30 -0.31 0.55 12.68
N GLU A 31 -0.91 0.43 13.85
CA GLU A 31 -0.22 0.02 15.06
C GLU A 31 -0.46 -1.48 15.29
N PHE A 32 0.62 -2.26 15.31
CA PHE A 32 0.57 -3.68 15.57
C PHE A 32 1.15 -3.99 16.95
N THR A 33 0.26 -4.16 17.92
CA THR A 33 0.60 -4.51 19.30
C THR A 33 0.64 -6.01 19.48
N GLN A 34 1.76 -6.50 20.01
CA GLN A 34 1.96 -7.92 20.27
C GLN A 34 2.87 -8.12 21.50
N TRP A 35 2.85 -9.31 22.10
CA TRP A 35 3.62 -9.61 23.32
C TRP A 35 4.75 -10.62 23.13
N TRP A 36 4.89 -11.21 21.94
CA TRP A 36 5.69 -12.41 21.67
C TRP A 36 6.97 -12.12 20.87
N GLU A 37 7.25 -10.86 20.53
CA GLU A 37 8.51 -10.45 19.88
C GLU A 37 9.75 -10.94 20.65
N PRO A 38 9.79 -10.90 21.99
CA PRO A 38 10.93 -11.42 22.74
C PRO A 38 11.17 -12.92 22.55
N GLU A 39 10.16 -13.68 22.12
CA GLU A 39 10.26 -15.12 21.85
C GLU A 39 10.81 -15.41 20.45
N LEU A 40 10.86 -14.40 19.58
CA LEU A 40 11.39 -14.53 18.23
C LEU A 40 12.83 -14.03 18.14
N PRO A 41 13.58 -14.47 17.12
CA PRO A 41 14.84 -13.84 16.77
C PRO A 41 14.66 -12.33 16.55
N ALA A 42 15.64 -11.55 16.99
CA ALA A 42 15.61 -10.10 16.87
C ALA A 42 15.33 -9.67 15.42
N GLY A 43 14.34 -8.80 15.23
CA GLY A 43 13.97 -8.27 13.91
C GLY A 43 13.13 -9.19 13.03
N SER A 44 12.75 -10.39 13.47
CA SER A 44 11.84 -11.27 12.72
C SER A 44 10.53 -10.59 12.38
N LEU A 45 9.92 -9.89 13.33
CA LEU A 45 8.67 -9.16 13.10
C LEU A 45 8.85 -7.97 12.16
N ARG A 46 9.94 -7.22 12.33
CA ARG A 46 10.23 -6.08 11.46
C ARG A 46 10.35 -6.51 10.01
N LYS A 47 11.03 -7.63 9.74
CA LYS A 47 11.14 -8.20 8.39
C LYS A 47 9.76 -8.52 7.78
N ILE A 48 8.86 -9.13 8.55
CA ILE A 48 7.50 -9.45 8.07
C ILE A 48 6.73 -8.16 7.74
N MET A 49 6.87 -7.13 8.58
CA MET A 49 6.24 -5.83 8.32
C MET A 49 6.85 -5.13 7.12
N ASP A 50 8.16 -5.23 6.89
CA ASP A 50 8.83 -4.65 5.74
C ASP A 50 8.34 -5.28 4.43
N GLU A 51 8.17 -6.61 4.40
CA GLU A 51 7.58 -7.32 3.26
C GLU A 51 6.13 -6.89 3.02
N PHE A 52 5.35 -6.69 4.08
CA PHE A 52 3.98 -6.19 4.00
C PHE A 52 3.92 -4.74 3.47
N GLU A 53 4.74 -3.83 3.99
CA GLU A 53 4.80 -2.43 3.51
C GLU A 53 5.27 -2.34 2.06
N ALA A 54 6.20 -3.21 1.65
CA ALA A 54 6.66 -3.27 0.26
C ALA A 54 5.54 -3.71 -0.70
N ALA A 55 4.67 -4.63 -0.24
CA ALA A 55 3.52 -5.09 -1.01
C ALA A 55 2.34 -4.10 -1.01
N ASN A 56 2.30 -3.17 -0.04
CA ASN A 56 1.20 -2.23 0.15
C ASN A 56 1.73 -0.78 0.22
N PRO A 57 2.01 -0.16 -0.94
CA PRO A 57 2.44 1.24 -0.99
C PRO A 57 1.42 2.16 -0.30
N GLY A 58 1.92 3.05 0.55
CA GLY A 58 1.09 3.96 1.34
C GLY A 58 0.60 3.39 2.67
N ILE A 59 1.00 2.17 3.05
CA ILE A 59 0.76 1.63 4.39
C ILE A 59 2.07 1.54 5.15
N LYS A 60 2.07 2.00 6.41
CA LYS A 60 3.17 1.88 7.37
C LYS A 60 2.72 1.10 8.60
N VAL A 61 3.61 0.30 9.17
CA VAL A 61 3.29 -0.47 10.39
C VAL A 61 4.27 -0.15 11.51
N THR A 62 3.73 0.34 12.62
CA THR A 62 4.45 0.56 13.87
C THR A 62 4.31 -0.69 14.75
N LEU A 63 5.43 -1.29 15.12
CA LEU A 63 5.45 -2.42 16.05
C LEU A 63 5.44 -1.90 17.48
N VAL A 64 4.47 -2.36 18.27
CA VAL A 64 4.36 -2.08 19.70
C VAL A 64 4.58 -3.37 20.46
N SER A 65 5.77 -3.48 21.06
CA SER A 65 6.25 -4.69 21.72
C SER A 65 6.74 -4.34 23.12
N GLY A 66 5.96 -4.72 24.12
CA GLY A 66 6.19 -4.33 25.51
C GLY A 66 4.98 -4.65 26.37
N PRO A 67 5.15 -4.75 27.70
CA PRO A 67 4.15 -5.34 28.58
C PRO A 67 2.96 -4.37 28.70
N TYR A 68 1.95 -4.61 27.86
CA TYR A 68 0.76 -3.79 27.71
C TYR A 68 1.08 -2.38 27.15
N ALA A 69 0.47 -2.07 26.00
CA ALA A 69 0.27 -0.69 25.61
C ALA A 69 -0.41 0.01 26.80
N THR A 70 0.24 1.02 27.36
CA THR A 70 -0.31 1.82 28.46
C THR A 70 -1.33 2.81 27.92
#